data_AF-A0A8S2S3P6-F1
#
_entry.id   AF-A0A8S2S3P6-F1
#
_cell.length_a   1.000
_cell.length_b   1.000
_cell.length_c   1.000
_cell.angle_alpha   90.00
_cell.angle_beta   90.00
_cell.angle_gamma   90.00
#
_symmetry.space_group_name_H-M   'P 1'
#
loop_
_entity.id
_entity.type
_entity.pdbx_description
1 polymer ?
#
loop_
_entity_poly.entity_id
_entity_poly.type
_entity_poly.pdbx_seq_one_letter_code
_entity_poly.pdbx_strand_id
1 'polypeptide(L)'
;TFNTLDVNENQIQVIGIRYFLDALRTNMTITILGWYKNEITARGTQHLTHRLPNNTNTERINLNHYDIAPLRAEQLADVLQTNTVIISLFSLFLLILHIFFKQTLTALCISENEFGEEGAQHLAKALQTNKTLTTLSLSGNDIGPIGTQYIINALRTNTTLTTLDLSFNQIREDGAKYLADGLRTNMTLTTLSVDKNEIGQKGAQYFADVLRTNAAITELHIRENGIGDIGIQYLTDALQTNKAIISLELNHNGITDIGAQHFADTLRINNTLTSLDLHANSIRDKGALDLANALETNKVITTTLTALFLDRNGIGDEGAEHIANALRTNTTLITLTLCNDGIREQGIQSLNNALRINTTLATRNPRGGISEFDDRQWLSST
;
A
#
# COMPACT_ATOMS: atom_id res chain seq x y z
N THR A 1 23.10 -2.51 22.27
CA THR A 1 21.86 -3.07 21.69
C THR A 1 20.81 -1.99 21.70
N PHE A 2 20.37 -1.54 20.54
CA PHE A 2 19.23 -0.65 20.38
C PHE A 2 18.15 -1.42 19.61
N ASN A 3 16.91 -1.46 20.11
CA ASN A 3 15.81 -2.08 19.36
C ASN A 3 15.43 -1.20 18.16
N THR A 4 15.33 0.10 18.41
CA THR A 4 15.05 1.11 17.37
C THR A 4 16.06 2.23 17.51
N LEU A 5 16.67 2.63 16.40
CA LEU A 5 17.45 3.85 16.28
C LEU A 5 16.83 4.71 15.18
N ASP A 6 16.15 5.78 15.61
CA ASP A 6 15.55 6.77 14.73
C ASP A 6 16.46 8.01 14.70
N VAL A 7 17.03 8.32 13.53
CA VAL A 7 17.84 9.51 13.31
C VAL A 7 17.19 10.46 12.29
N ASN A 8 15.87 10.40 12.15
CA ASN A 8 15.10 11.15 11.17
C ASN A 8 15.19 12.67 11.39
N GLU A 9 15.03 13.45 10.30
CA GLU A 9 14.91 14.92 10.31
C GLU A 9 16.09 15.69 10.94
N ASN A 10 17.27 15.10 10.94
CA ASN A 10 18.47 15.77 11.43
C ASN A 10 19.28 16.38 10.26
N GLN A 11 19.98 17.50 10.48
CA GLN A 11 20.93 18.05 9.51
C GLN A 11 22.27 17.28 9.54
N ILE A 12 22.23 15.95 9.49
CA ILE A 12 23.44 15.11 9.61
C ILE A 12 24.27 15.24 8.33
N GLN A 13 25.29 16.07 8.41
CA GLN A 13 26.28 16.23 7.35
C GLN A 13 27.14 14.96 7.18
N VAL A 14 27.86 14.87 6.06
CA VAL A 14 28.75 13.74 5.69
C VAL A 14 29.69 13.28 6.82
N ILE A 15 30.19 14.23 7.62
CA ILE A 15 31.07 13.95 8.76
C ILE A 15 30.30 13.24 9.90
N GLY A 16 29.06 13.65 10.16
CA GLY A 16 28.18 13.01 11.14
C GLY A 16 27.85 11.57 10.77
N ILE A 17 27.62 11.32 9.48
CA ILE A 17 27.43 9.96 8.92
C ILE A 17 28.67 9.09 9.21
N ARG A 18 29.87 9.63 9.00
CA ARG A 18 31.11 8.88 9.26
C ARG A 18 31.22 8.45 10.73
N TYR A 19 30.94 9.36 11.66
CA TYR A 19 30.97 9.05 13.09
C TYR A 19 29.87 8.06 13.50
N PHE A 20 28.68 8.20 12.92
CA PHE A 20 27.59 7.26 13.13
C PHE A 20 27.97 5.84 12.70
N LEU A 21 28.53 5.70 11.49
CA LEU A 21 28.96 4.40 10.96
C LEU A 21 30.13 3.82 11.74
N ASP A 22 31.08 4.65 12.18
CA ASP A 22 32.16 4.21 13.05
C ASP A 22 31.63 3.78 14.44
N ALA A 23 30.55 4.40 14.93
CA ALA A 23 29.84 3.91 16.11
C ALA A 23 29.18 2.55 15.85
N LEU A 24 28.51 2.34 14.71
CA LEU A 24 27.91 1.05 14.35
C LEU A 24 28.94 -0.10 14.30
N ARG A 25 30.22 0.19 13.98
CA ARG A 25 31.30 -0.79 13.96
C ARG A 25 31.65 -1.35 15.35
N THR A 26 31.24 -0.70 16.43
CA THR A 26 31.59 -1.10 17.81
C THR A 26 30.71 -2.21 18.41
N ASN A 27 30.25 -3.17 17.59
CA ASN A 27 29.42 -4.30 18.02
C ASN A 27 28.02 -3.88 18.54
N MET A 28 27.45 -2.83 17.94
CA MET A 28 26.07 -2.44 18.22
C MET A 28 25.08 -3.29 17.40
N THR A 29 24.22 -4.02 18.09
CA THR A 29 23.02 -4.64 17.51
C THR A 29 21.92 -3.58 17.40
N ILE A 30 21.43 -3.35 16.18
CA ILE A 30 20.31 -2.45 15.87
C ILE A 30 19.30 -3.22 15.04
N THR A 31 18.11 -3.43 15.58
CA THR A 31 17.04 -4.20 14.90
C THR A 31 16.29 -3.36 13.86
N ILE A 32 15.97 -2.10 14.20
CA ILE A 32 15.27 -1.14 13.33
C ILE A 32 16.09 0.14 13.19
N LEU A 33 16.39 0.55 11.95
CA LEU A 33 17.09 1.80 11.65
C LEU A 33 16.22 2.69 10.73
N GLY A 34 15.80 3.84 11.26
CA GLY A 34 15.08 4.88 10.51
C GLY A 34 16.02 6.03 10.15
N TRP A 35 16.11 6.35 8.86
CA TRP A 35 16.98 7.41 8.36
C TRP A 35 16.28 8.22 7.26
N TYR A 36 15.34 9.08 7.65
CA TYR A 36 14.49 9.91 6.79
C TYR A 36 14.85 11.41 6.92
N LYS A 37 14.63 12.21 5.86
CA LYS A 37 14.76 13.69 5.84
C LYS A 37 16.08 14.26 6.40
N ASN A 38 17.18 13.53 6.25
CA ASN A 38 18.49 14.08 6.53
C ASN A 38 19.07 14.71 5.26
N GLU A 39 19.70 15.89 5.35
CA GLU A 39 20.42 16.54 4.23
C GLU A 39 21.70 15.76 3.88
N ILE A 40 21.52 14.56 3.32
CA ILE A 40 22.63 13.70 2.93
C ILE A 40 23.00 14.04 1.49
N THR A 41 24.09 14.78 1.33
CA THR A 41 24.72 14.97 0.01
C THR A 41 25.07 13.60 -0.61
N ALA A 42 25.18 13.50 -1.94
CA ALA A 42 25.57 12.26 -2.63
C ALA A 42 26.84 11.57 -2.06
N ARG A 43 27.81 12.36 -1.56
CA ARG A 43 29.01 11.85 -0.86
C ARG A 43 28.71 11.21 0.50
N GLY A 44 27.69 11.69 1.20
CA GLY A 44 27.19 11.11 2.44
C GLY A 44 26.52 9.77 2.22
N THR A 45 25.70 9.63 1.17
CA THR A 45 25.06 8.37 0.75
C THR A 45 26.11 7.33 0.33
N GLN A 46 27.18 7.77 -0.36
CA GLN A 46 28.33 6.92 -0.71
C GLN A 46 29.09 6.42 0.53
N HIS A 47 29.20 7.22 1.59
CA HIS A 47 29.82 6.81 2.85
C HIS A 47 28.95 5.85 3.67
N LEU A 48 27.64 6.09 3.71
CA LEU A 48 26.62 5.20 4.27
C LEU A 48 26.76 3.77 3.71
N THR A 49 26.76 3.67 2.38
CA THR A 49 26.81 2.39 1.66
C THR A 49 28.16 1.66 1.79
N HIS A 50 29.28 2.37 1.87
CA HIS A 50 30.62 1.75 2.02
C HIS A 50 30.97 1.32 3.45
N ARG A 51 30.31 1.86 4.48
CA ARG A 51 30.74 1.65 5.88
C ARG A 51 29.68 1.06 6.81
N LEU A 52 28.45 0.83 6.35
CA LEU A 52 27.48 0.01 7.07
C LEU A 52 28.11 -1.37 7.35
N PRO A 53 28.37 -1.73 8.62
CA PRO A 53 29.11 -2.93 8.93
C PRO A 53 28.36 -4.19 8.47
N ASN A 54 29.09 -5.18 7.95
CA ASN A 54 28.57 -6.53 7.71
C ASN A 54 28.10 -7.22 9.02
N ASN A 55 28.36 -6.61 10.18
CA ASN A 55 28.17 -7.19 11.51
C ASN A 55 26.96 -6.63 12.28
N THR A 56 26.05 -5.90 11.62
CA THR A 56 24.79 -5.45 12.24
C THR A 56 23.66 -6.44 11.92
N ASN A 57 23.03 -7.00 12.95
CA ASN A 57 21.80 -7.83 12.88
C ASN A 57 20.56 -6.97 12.55
N THR A 58 20.65 -6.13 11.53
CA THR A 58 19.56 -5.20 11.17
C THR A 58 18.52 -5.93 10.35
N GLU A 59 17.29 -5.94 10.86
CA GLU A 59 16.14 -6.66 10.28
C GLU A 59 15.24 -5.74 9.46
N ARG A 60 15.16 -4.45 9.83
CA ARG A 60 14.35 -3.42 9.15
C ARG A 60 15.15 -2.15 8.86
N ILE A 61 15.04 -1.64 7.63
CA ILE A 61 15.71 -0.40 7.18
C ILE A 61 14.71 0.50 6.43
N ASN A 62 14.68 1.80 6.77
CA ASN A 62 13.94 2.84 6.05
C ASN A 62 14.91 3.93 5.52
N LEU A 63 14.94 4.13 4.20
CA LEU A 63 15.77 5.10 3.48
C LEU A 63 14.93 6.04 2.58
N ASN A 64 13.81 6.57 3.08
CA ASN A 64 12.93 7.43 2.28
C ASN A 64 13.50 8.83 1.99
N HIS A 65 13.10 9.42 0.86
CA HIS A 65 13.38 10.81 0.46
C HIS A 65 14.89 11.14 0.27
N TYR A 66 15.70 10.18 -0.18
CA TYR A 66 17.01 10.56 -0.69
C TYR A 66 16.87 10.94 -2.16
N ASP A 67 17.24 12.18 -2.47
CA ASP A 67 17.44 12.64 -3.84
C ASP A 67 18.64 11.88 -4.42
N ILE A 68 18.40 10.65 -4.89
CA ILE A 68 19.37 9.82 -5.63
C ILE A 68 19.41 10.29 -7.10
N ALA A 69 18.83 11.45 -7.42
CA ALA A 69 18.83 12.02 -8.76
C ALA A 69 20.25 12.38 -9.26
N PRO A 70 20.47 12.33 -10.58
CA PRO A 70 21.80 12.30 -11.16
C PRO A 70 22.37 13.72 -11.30
N LEU A 71 23.23 14.18 -10.38
CA LEU A 71 23.96 15.44 -10.58
C LEU A 71 25.49 15.37 -10.45
N ARG A 72 26.08 15.68 -11.62
CA ARG A 72 27.41 16.26 -11.95
C ARG A 72 28.59 15.30 -12.13
N ALA A 73 28.61 14.74 -13.34
CA ALA A 73 29.66 13.92 -13.93
C ALA A 73 30.86 14.69 -14.54
N GLU A 74 30.94 16.03 -14.50
CA GLU A 74 32.01 16.75 -15.22
C GLU A 74 33.36 16.85 -14.50
N GLN A 75 33.43 16.59 -13.18
CA GLN A 75 34.73 16.59 -12.46
C GLN A 75 35.35 15.20 -12.27
N LEU A 76 34.75 14.15 -12.84
CA LEU A 76 35.28 12.77 -12.79
C LEU A 76 35.51 12.15 -14.18
N ALA A 77 35.17 12.86 -15.26
CA ALA A 77 35.33 12.40 -16.64
C ALA A 77 36.81 12.33 -17.10
N ASP A 78 37.72 13.05 -16.42
CA ASP A 78 39.15 13.08 -16.79
C ASP A 78 39.96 11.88 -16.26
N VAL A 79 39.36 10.96 -15.50
CA VAL A 79 40.10 9.83 -14.88
C VAL A 79 39.80 8.48 -15.53
N LEU A 80 38.75 8.34 -16.36
CA LEU A 80 38.38 7.03 -16.93
C LEU A 80 37.99 7.13 -18.41
N GLN A 81 38.99 7.31 -19.27
CA GLN A 81 38.90 6.91 -20.67
C GLN A 81 38.85 5.37 -20.76
N THR A 82 37.66 4.81 -20.98
CA THR A 82 37.35 3.84 -22.05
C THR A 82 35.96 3.22 -21.83
N ASN A 83 35.10 3.41 -22.84
CA ASN A 83 33.81 2.75 -23.07
C ASN A 83 32.62 3.10 -22.14
N THR A 84 31.99 4.22 -22.50
CA THR A 84 30.55 4.43 -22.70
C THR A 84 29.53 3.87 -21.68
N VAL A 85 28.82 4.82 -21.06
CA VAL A 85 27.59 4.73 -20.23
C VAL A 85 27.85 4.25 -18.80
N ILE A 86 27.03 4.69 -17.83
CA ILE A 86 27.01 4.34 -16.39
C ILE A 86 27.76 5.35 -15.49
N ILE A 87 27.21 6.56 -15.33
CA ILE A 87 27.63 7.50 -14.26
C ILE A 87 26.42 7.96 -13.39
N SER A 88 25.19 7.55 -13.70
CA SER A 88 24.01 7.74 -12.82
C SER A 88 23.75 6.58 -11.84
N LEU A 89 24.36 5.40 -12.05
CA LEU A 89 23.98 4.10 -11.45
C LEU A 89 24.72 3.71 -10.15
N PHE A 90 25.65 4.53 -9.64
CA PHE A 90 26.62 4.04 -8.66
C PHE A 90 26.07 3.84 -7.23
N SER A 91 25.11 4.67 -6.80
CA SER A 91 24.47 4.54 -5.48
C SER A 91 23.44 3.41 -5.44
N LEU A 92 22.69 3.27 -6.53
CA LEU A 92 21.67 2.25 -6.76
C LEU A 92 22.27 0.85 -6.81
N PHE A 93 23.40 0.70 -7.50
CA PHE A 93 24.18 -0.53 -7.56
C PHE A 93 24.65 -1.01 -6.16
N LEU A 94 25.04 -0.10 -5.28
CA LEU A 94 25.48 -0.45 -3.92
C LEU A 94 24.34 -0.87 -3.00
N LEU A 95 23.16 -0.26 -3.10
CA LEU A 95 21.97 -0.70 -2.38
C LEU A 95 21.55 -2.11 -2.81
N ILE A 96 21.65 -2.40 -4.11
CA ILE A 96 21.26 -3.69 -4.68
C ILE A 96 22.28 -4.77 -4.30
N LEU A 97 23.57 -4.43 -4.25
CA LEU A 97 24.59 -5.27 -3.60
C LEU A 97 24.28 -5.50 -2.11
N HIS A 98 23.78 -4.49 -1.38
CA HIS A 98 23.43 -4.65 0.03
C HIS A 98 22.28 -5.65 0.24
N ILE A 99 21.22 -5.57 -0.56
CA ILE A 99 20.09 -6.54 -0.55
C ILE A 99 20.58 -7.94 -0.94
N PHE A 100 21.53 -8.03 -1.87
CA PHE A 100 22.11 -9.29 -2.34
C PHE A 100 22.93 -10.00 -1.25
N PHE A 101 23.66 -9.26 -0.42
CA PHE A 101 24.58 -9.85 0.57
C PHE A 101 24.02 -9.98 1.99
N LYS A 102 22.94 -9.28 2.36
CA LYS A 102 22.36 -9.33 3.71
C LYS A 102 21.16 -10.29 3.80
N GLN A 103 21.44 -11.57 4.07
CA GLN A 103 20.43 -12.61 4.33
C GLN A 103 19.74 -12.50 5.72
N THR A 104 19.63 -11.29 6.28
CA THR A 104 18.95 -11.06 7.57
C THR A 104 17.84 -10.02 7.44
N LEU A 105 17.80 -9.27 6.34
CA LEU A 105 16.83 -8.20 6.13
C LEU A 105 15.46 -8.81 5.81
N THR A 106 14.45 -8.45 6.59
CA THR A 106 13.06 -8.92 6.45
C THR A 106 12.14 -7.82 5.96
N ALA A 107 12.41 -6.55 6.29
CA ALA A 107 11.66 -5.41 5.77
C ALA A 107 12.58 -4.31 5.20
N LEU A 108 12.21 -3.80 4.02
CA LEU A 108 12.91 -2.72 3.34
C LEU A 108 11.92 -1.66 2.85
N CYS A 109 12.16 -0.40 3.24
CA CYS A 109 11.46 0.76 2.71
C CYS A 109 12.46 1.65 1.99
N ILE A 110 12.25 1.83 0.68
CA ILE A 110 13.08 2.69 -0.18
C ILE A 110 12.18 3.59 -1.04
N SER A 111 11.13 4.14 -0.43
CA SER A 111 10.17 5.00 -1.10
C SER A 111 10.76 6.38 -1.42
N GLU A 112 10.29 7.00 -2.49
CA GLU A 112 10.68 8.35 -2.90
C GLU A 112 12.19 8.51 -3.13
N ASN A 113 12.75 7.64 -3.98
CA ASN A 113 14.17 7.61 -4.33
C ASN A 113 14.43 7.65 -5.85
N GLU A 114 13.43 7.99 -6.67
CA GLU A 114 13.54 8.13 -8.14
C GLU A 114 14.25 6.94 -8.84
N PHE A 115 13.92 5.72 -8.40
CA PHE A 115 14.58 4.49 -8.83
C PHE A 115 14.52 4.23 -10.34
N GLY A 116 13.41 4.63 -10.96
CA GLY A 116 13.12 4.40 -12.36
C GLY A 116 13.03 2.93 -12.77
N GLU A 117 12.81 2.70 -14.06
CA GLU A 117 12.74 1.36 -14.65
C GLU A 117 14.06 0.57 -14.51
N GLU A 118 15.20 1.25 -14.64
CA GLU A 118 16.52 0.64 -14.54
C GLU A 118 16.81 0.14 -13.13
N GLY A 119 16.48 0.92 -12.11
CA GLY A 119 16.59 0.47 -10.73
C GLY A 119 15.73 -0.76 -10.49
N ALA A 120 14.46 -0.72 -10.92
CA ALA A 120 13.53 -1.82 -10.74
C ALA A 120 14.06 -3.12 -11.36
N GLN A 121 14.73 -3.04 -12.50
CA GLN A 121 15.40 -4.19 -13.12
C GLN A 121 16.49 -4.81 -12.22
N HIS A 122 17.33 -3.97 -11.62
CA HIS A 122 18.40 -4.44 -10.76
C HIS A 122 17.87 -5.01 -9.44
N LEU A 123 16.85 -4.37 -8.86
CA LEU A 123 16.17 -4.88 -7.67
C LEU A 123 15.48 -6.22 -7.95
N ALA A 124 14.84 -6.37 -9.11
CA ALA A 124 14.26 -7.64 -9.53
C ALA A 124 15.28 -8.78 -9.52
N LYS A 125 16.51 -8.55 -10.01
CA LYS A 125 17.59 -9.55 -9.95
C LYS A 125 17.96 -9.91 -8.51
N ALA A 126 17.98 -8.94 -7.60
CA ALA A 126 18.23 -9.20 -6.18
C ALA A 126 17.08 -10.02 -5.55
N LEU A 127 15.83 -9.67 -5.83
CA LEU A 127 14.65 -10.37 -5.30
C LEU A 127 14.58 -11.85 -5.71
N GLN A 128 15.06 -12.21 -6.90
CA GLN A 128 15.08 -13.62 -7.34
C GLN A 128 15.93 -14.51 -6.43
N THR A 129 17.01 -13.96 -5.86
CA THR A 129 17.95 -14.71 -5.02
C THR A 129 17.72 -14.48 -3.53
N ASN A 130 17.11 -13.36 -3.15
CA ASN A 130 16.81 -13.05 -1.77
C ASN A 130 15.80 -14.05 -1.18
N LYS A 131 16.08 -14.54 0.03
CA LYS A 131 15.29 -15.56 0.74
C LYS A 131 14.83 -15.11 2.13
N THR A 132 14.92 -13.82 2.44
CA THR A 132 14.61 -13.32 3.79
C THR A 132 13.65 -12.15 3.79
N LEU A 133 13.61 -11.37 2.71
CA LEU A 133 12.75 -10.20 2.62
C LEU A 133 11.29 -10.65 2.50
N THR A 134 10.49 -10.20 3.46
CA THR A 134 9.04 -10.44 3.54
C THR A 134 8.25 -9.19 3.21
N THR A 135 8.82 -8.01 3.45
CA THR A 135 8.14 -6.72 3.28
C THR A 135 8.99 -5.74 2.47
N LEU A 136 8.41 -5.16 1.43
CA LEU A 136 9.10 -4.22 0.55
C LEU A 136 8.18 -3.05 0.17
N SER A 137 8.59 -1.81 0.42
CA SER A 137 7.98 -0.62 -0.19
C SER A 137 8.93 0.07 -1.14
N LEU A 138 8.38 0.34 -2.30
CA LEU A 138 8.97 1.03 -3.42
C LEU A 138 8.12 2.24 -3.80
N SER A 139 7.32 2.79 -2.89
CA SER A 139 6.38 3.85 -3.27
C SER A 139 7.10 5.09 -3.82
N GLY A 140 6.55 5.79 -4.81
CA GLY A 140 7.11 7.07 -5.26
C GLY A 140 8.45 6.98 -5.99
N ASN A 141 8.68 5.93 -6.79
CA ASN A 141 9.99 5.66 -7.41
C ASN A 141 10.01 5.71 -8.94
N ASP A 142 8.95 6.22 -9.57
CA ASP A 142 8.82 6.33 -11.03
C ASP A 142 9.16 5.01 -11.78
N ILE A 143 8.78 3.87 -11.18
CA ILE A 143 9.11 2.54 -11.70
C ILE A 143 8.48 2.29 -13.08
N GLY A 144 7.31 2.84 -13.34
CA GLY A 144 6.59 2.71 -14.60
C GLY A 144 6.13 1.27 -14.92
N PRO A 145 5.48 1.08 -16.09
CA PRO A 145 4.99 -0.23 -16.51
C PRO A 145 6.11 -1.26 -16.71
N ILE A 146 7.24 -0.85 -17.29
CA ILE A 146 8.35 -1.75 -17.62
C ILE A 146 9.14 -2.14 -16.36
N GLY A 147 9.39 -1.20 -15.45
CA GLY A 147 9.98 -1.52 -14.16
C GLY A 147 9.11 -2.50 -13.35
N THR A 148 7.79 -2.32 -13.42
CA THR A 148 6.81 -3.22 -12.80
C THR A 148 6.92 -4.63 -13.37
N GLN A 149 7.10 -4.75 -14.69
CA GLN A 149 7.32 -6.04 -15.35
C GLN A 149 8.57 -6.76 -14.81
N TYR A 150 9.66 -6.05 -14.56
CA TYR A 150 10.86 -6.66 -13.97
C TYR A 150 10.59 -7.19 -12.56
N ILE A 151 9.98 -6.36 -11.71
CA ILE A 151 9.67 -6.73 -10.33
C ILE A 151 8.77 -7.96 -10.30
N ILE A 152 7.67 -7.96 -11.06
CA ILE A 152 6.74 -9.08 -11.01
C ILE A 152 7.34 -10.38 -11.57
N ASN A 153 8.22 -10.30 -12.57
CA ASN A 153 8.94 -11.47 -13.08
C ASN A 153 9.87 -12.07 -12.02
N ALA A 154 10.47 -11.25 -11.15
CA ALA A 154 11.22 -11.75 -10.00
C ALA A 154 10.31 -12.41 -8.96
N LEU A 155 9.11 -11.85 -8.74
CA LEU A 155 8.16 -12.41 -7.78
C LEU A 155 7.60 -13.77 -8.19
N ARG A 156 7.64 -14.15 -9.47
CA ARG A 156 7.26 -15.51 -9.88
C ARG A 156 8.10 -16.61 -9.21
N THR A 157 9.35 -16.31 -8.86
CA THR A 157 10.27 -17.27 -8.22
C THR A 157 10.62 -16.88 -6.79
N ASN A 158 10.34 -15.65 -6.37
CA ASN A 158 10.46 -15.25 -4.97
C ASN A 158 9.31 -15.85 -4.15
N THR A 159 9.68 -16.61 -3.12
CA THR A 159 8.75 -17.33 -2.24
C THR A 159 8.77 -16.79 -0.81
N THR A 160 9.30 -15.59 -0.59
CA THR A 160 9.46 -15.01 0.75
C THR A 160 8.72 -13.69 0.92
N LEU A 161 8.57 -12.92 -0.14
CA LEU A 161 7.90 -11.63 -0.09
C LEU A 161 6.38 -11.81 0.04
N THR A 162 5.84 -11.36 1.18
CA THR A 162 4.42 -11.41 1.52
C THR A 162 3.73 -10.06 1.38
N THR A 163 4.47 -8.96 1.52
CA THR A 163 3.96 -7.59 1.46
C THR A 163 4.76 -6.75 0.48
N LEU A 164 4.06 -6.16 -0.50
CA LEU A 164 4.65 -5.30 -1.51
C LEU A 164 3.83 -4.03 -1.68
N ASP A 165 4.50 -2.89 -1.60
CA ASP A 165 3.93 -1.58 -1.90
C ASP A 165 4.64 -0.95 -3.11
N LEU A 166 3.85 -0.74 -4.16
CA LEU A 166 4.22 -0.12 -5.42
C LEU A 166 3.43 1.18 -5.64
N SER A 167 2.91 1.82 -4.59
CA SER A 167 2.10 3.03 -4.73
C SER A 167 2.85 4.19 -5.38
N PHE A 168 2.18 5.09 -6.10
CA PHE A 168 2.81 6.25 -6.74
C PHE A 168 3.99 5.90 -7.67
N ASN A 169 3.80 4.94 -8.58
CA ASN A 169 4.87 4.49 -9.49
C ASN A 169 4.51 4.57 -10.97
N GLN A 170 3.39 5.23 -11.31
CA GLN A 170 2.93 5.37 -12.69
C GLN A 170 2.81 4.00 -13.40
N ILE A 171 2.35 2.97 -12.68
CA ILE A 171 2.21 1.59 -13.20
C ILE A 171 1.28 1.56 -14.42
N ARG A 172 0.21 2.37 -14.41
CA ARG A 172 -0.80 2.50 -15.47
C ARG A 172 -1.46 1.16 -15.82
N GLU A 173 -2.29 1.17 -16.87
CA GLU A 173 -2.99 -0.02 -17.35
C GLU A 173 -2.03 -1.17 -17.73
N ASP A 174 -0.93 -0.86 -18.44
CA ASP A 174 0.02 -1.87 -18.92
C ASP A 174 0.78 -2.54 -17.77
N GLY A 175 1.17 -1.78 -16.75
CA GLY A 175 1.82 -2.33 -15.57
C GLY A 175 0.85 -3.20 -14.74
N ALA A 176 -0.43 -2.81 -14.65
CA ALA A 176 -1.45 -3.62 -13.99
C ALA A 176 -1.64 -4.98 -14.68
N LYS A 177 -1.56 -5.01 -16.03
CA LYS A 177 -1.56 -6.26 -16.79
C LYS A 177 -0.38 -7.16 -16.41
N TYR A 178 0.82 -6.61 -16.30
CA TYR A 178 1.99 -7.38 -15.88
C TYR A 178 1.86 -7.90 -14.45
N LEU A 179 1.36 -7.07 -13.52
CA LEU A 179 1.08 -7.49 -12.14
C LEU A 179 0.12 -8.67 -12.10
N ALA A 180 -1.04 -8.55 -12.77
CA ALA A 180 -2.03 -9.62 -12.81
C ALA A 180 -1.47 -10.93 -13.39
N ASP A 181 -0.65 -10.85 -14.43
CA ASP A 181 -0.06 -12.04 -15.04
C ASP A 181 0.95 -12.76 -14.13
N GLY A 182 1.69 -12.01 -13.31
CA GLY A 182 2.60 -12.60 -12.33
C GLY A 182 1.93 -13.14 -11.08
N LEU A 183 0.92 -12.41 -10.59
CA LEU A 183 0.09 -12.84 -9.46
C LEU A 183 -0.64 -14.16 -9.76
N ARG A 184 -0.90 -14.50 -11.03
CA ARG A 184 -1.50 -15.80 -11.38
C ARG A 184 -0.67 -16.99 -10.87
N THR A 185 0.65 -16.82 -10.76
CA THR A 185 1.58 -17.87 -10.33
C THR A 185 2.18 -17.64 -8.94
N ASN A 186 2.23 -16.39 -8.47
CA ASN A 186 2.75 -16.10 -7.14
C ASN A 186 1.68 -16.39 -6.08
N MET A 187 1.97 -17.35 -5.20
CA MET A 187 1.09 -17.76 -4.11
C MET A 187 1.67 -17.40 -2.72
N THR A 188 2.63 -16.49 -2.69
CA THR A 188 3.32 -16.04 -1.46
C THR A 188 2.89 -14.64 -1.05
N LEU A 189 2.67 -13.76 -2.02
CA LEU A 189 2.27 -12.38 -1.77
C LEU A 189 0.83 -12.38 -1.24
N THR A 190 0.65 -11.81 -0.05
CA THR A 190 -0.65 -11.71 0.63
C THR A 190 -1.19 -10.28 0.65
N THR A 191 -0.30 -9.29 0.69
CA THR A 191 -0.64 -7.86 0.72
C THR A 191 0.02 -7.15 -0.44
N LEU A 192 -0.79 -6.51 -1.29
CA LEU A 192 -0.34 -5.70 -2.42
C LEU A 192 -0.98 -4.31 -2.36
N SER A 193 -0.14 -3.27 -2.35
CA SER A 193 -0.57 -1.90 -2.54
C SER A 193 -0.06 -1.35 -3.87
N VAL A 194 -0.98 -0.79 -4.65
CA VAL A 194 -0.74 -0.16 -5.95
C VAL A 194 -1.47 1.19 -6.02
N ASP A 195 -1.54 1.90 -4.90
CA ASP A 195 -2.28 3.15 -4.79
C ASP A 195 -1.70 4.23 -5.72
N LYS A 196 -2.55 5.12 -6.25
CA LYS A 196 -2.13 6.27 -7.09
C LYS A 196 -1.24 5.89 -8.27
N ASN A 197 -1.72 4.97 -9.10
CA ASN A 197 -0.96 4.43 -10.23
C ASN A 197 -1.65 4.56 -11.59
N GLU A 198 -2.79 5.26 -11.66
CA GLU A 198 -3.55 5.47 -12.90
C GLU A 198 -3.93 4.14 -13.60
N ILE A 199 -4.25 3.10 -12.81
CA ILE A 199 -4.55 1.74 -13.31
C ILE A 199 -5.78 1.71 -14.24
N GLY A 200 -6.81 2.51 -13.93
CA GLY A 200 -8.04 2.61 -14.71
C GLY A 200 -8.93 1.37 -14.71
N GLN A 201 -10.05 1.47 -15.42
CA GLN A 201 -11.08 0.42 -15.52
C GLN A 201 -10.53 -0.92 -16.04
N LYS A 202 -9.69 -0.86 -17.08
CA LYS A 202 -9.15 -2.06 -17.72
C LYS A 202 -8.02 -2.69 -16.92
N GLY A 203 -7.24 -1.89 -16.19
CA GLY A 203 -6.33 -2.41 -15.18
C GLY A 203 -7.07 -3.16 -14.06
N ALA A 204 -8.21 -2.63 -13.59
CA ALA A 204 -9.07 -3.33 -12.63
C ALA A 204 -9.65 -4.65 -13.19
N GLN A 205 -9.97 -4.70 -14.48
CA GLN A 205 -10.35 -5.95 -15.15
C GLN A 205 -9.25 -7.00 -15.05
N TYR A 206 -7.97 -6.63 -15.27
CA TYR A 206 -6.86 -7.57 -15.12
C TYR A 206 -6.72 -8.09 -13.69
N PHE A 207 -6.89 -7.22 -12.68
CA PHE A 207 -6.93 -7.65 -11.28
C PHE A 207 -8.10 -8.61 -11.01
N ALA A 208 -9.31 -8.29 -11.49
CA ALA A 208 -10.47 -9.16 -11.36
C ALA A 208 -10.21 -10.56 -11.96
N ASP A 209 -9.61 -10.62 -13.15
CA ASP A 209 -9.30 -11.88 -13.83
C ASP A 209 -8.35 -12.76 -13.02
N VAL A 210 -7.32 -12.17 -12.40
CA VAL A 210 -6.40 -12.95 -11.55
C VAL A 210 -7.04 -13.33 -10.22
N LEU A 211 -7.83 -12.45 -9.60
CA LEU A 211 -8.50 -12.73 -8.32
C LEU A 211 -9.47 -13.91 -8.39
N ARG A 212 -10.02 -14.26 -9.56
CA ARG A 212 -10.82 -15.50 -9.69
C ARG A 212 -10.02 -16.78 -9.43
N THR A 213 -8.69 -16.72 -9.53
CA THR A 213 -7.81 -17.90 -9.44
C THR A 213 -6.75 -17.79 -8.35
N ASN A 214 -6.25 -16.59 -8.07
CA ASN A 214 -5.29 -16.36 -7.00
C ASN A 214 -6.02 -16.40 -5.64
N ALA A 215 -5.53 -17.29 -4.77
CA ALA A 215 -6.03 -17.47 -3.42
C ALA A 215 -5.03 -17.06 -2.34
N ALA A 216 -3.97 -16.34 -2.70
CA ALA A 216 -2.92 -15.89 -1.80
C ALA A 216 -3.12 -14.44 -1.35
N ILE A 217 -3.52 -13.54 -2.25
CA ILE A 217 -3.77 -12.13 -1.91
C ILE A 217 -5.00 -12.04 -1.02
N THR A 218 -4.80 -11.55 0.20
CA THR A 218 -5.84 -11.30 1.20
C THR A 218 -6.13 -9.82 1.36
N GLU A 219 -5.16 -8.96 1.06
CA GLU A 219 -5.24 -7.51 1.21
C GLU A 219 -4.81 -6.83 -0.09
N LEU A 220 -5.70 -6.02 -0.65
CA LEU A 220 -5.46 -5.35 -1.93
C LEU A 220 -5.83 -3.87 -1.82
N HIS A 221 -4.83 -3.02 -1.98
CA HIS A 221 -4.99 -1.57 -1.93
C HIS A 221 -4.83 -1.02 -3.35
N ILE A 222 -5.91 -0.42 -3.89
CA ILE A 222 -5.95 0.14 -5.25
C ILE A 222 -6.58 1.54 -5.20
N ARG A 223 -6.22 2.33 -4.19
CA ARG A 223 -6.71 3.69 -3.97
C ARG A 223 -6.33 4.62 -5.10
N GLU A 224 -7.16 5.63 -5.40
CA GLU A 224 -6.80 6.73 -6.32
C GLU A 224 -6.30 6.26 -7.69
N ASN A 225 -6.99 5.29 -8.28
CA ASN A 225 -6.59 4.66 -9.54
C ASN A 225 -7.58 4.88 -10.69
N GLY A 226 -8.63 5.68 -10.49
CA GLY A 226 -9.62 5.98 -11.52
C GLY A 226 -10.37 4.74 -12.02
N ILE A 227 -10.64 3.79 -11.12
CA ILE A 227 -11.26 2.50 -11.46
C ILE A 227 -12.68 2.67 -11.99
N GLY A 228 -13.48 3.57 -11.42
CA GLY A 228 -14.87 3.83 -11.80
C GLY A 228 -15.81 2.62 -11.67
N ASP A 229 -17.10 2.82 -11.95
CA ASP A 229 -18.12 1.78 -11.73
C ASP A 229 -17.92 0.52 -12.58
N ILE A 230 -17.44 0.66 -13.82
CA ILE A 230 -17.15 -0.47 -14.71
C ILE A 230 -16.01 -1.33 -14.14
N GLY A 231 -14.95 -0.70 -13.64
CA GLY A 231 -13.86 -1.41 -13.00
C GLY A 231 -14.29 -2.10 -11.71
N ILE A 232 -15.18 -1.46 -10.94
CA ILE A 232 -15.81 -2.08 -9.77
C ILE A 232 -16.64 -3.30 -10.15
N GLN A 233 -17.45 -3.23 -11.21
CA GLN A 233 -18.22 -4.36 -11.69
C GLN A 233 -17.33 -5.59 -11.91
N TYR A 234 -16.19 -5.43 -12.58
CA TYR A 234 -15.24 -6.54 -12.78
C TYR A 234 -14.72 -7.09 -11.44
N LEU A 235 -14.31 -6.23 -10.52
CA LEU A 235 -13.80 -6.65 -9.21
C LEU A 235 -14.89 -7.38 -8.40
N THR A 236 -16.11 -6.85 -8.35
CA THR A 236 -17.23 -7.45 -7.62
C THR A 236 -17.64 -8.80 -8.21
N ASP A 237 -17.61 -8.95 -9.54
CA ASP A 237 -17.87 -10.23 -10.21
C ASP A 237 -16.82 -11.29 -9.82
N ALA A 238 -15.55 -10.89 -9.70
CA ALA A 238 -14.50 -11.79 -9.23
C ALA A 238 -14.68 -12.17 -7.75
N LEU A 239 -15.01 -11.20 -6.90
CA LEU A 239 -15.21 -11.40 -5.45
C LEU A 239 -16.40 -12.30 -5.11
N GLN A 240 -17.38 -12.50 -6.00
CA GLN A 240 -18.43 -13.50 -5.78
C GLN A 240 -17.86 -14.92 -5.64
N THR A 241 -16.76 -15.21 -6.36
CA THR A 241 -16.10 -16.53 -6.36
C THR A 241 -14.81 -16.58 -5.55
N ASN A 242 -14.08 -15.46 -5.46
CA ASN A 242 -12.86 -15.39 -4.66
C ASN A 242 -13.18 -15.53 -3.16
N LYS A 243 -12.43 -16.37 -2.47
CA LYS A 243 -12.55 -16.65 -1.03
C LYS A 243 -11.28 -16.31 -0.24
N ALA A 244 -10.38 -15.52 -0.82
CA ALA A 244 -9.11 -15.16 -0.23
C ALA A 244 -9.07 -13.69 0.23
N ILE A 245 -9.68 -12.77 -0.53
CA ILE A 245 -9.69 -11.35 -0.17
C ILE A 245 -10.51 -11.13 1.10
N ILE A 246 -9.85 -10.48 2.07
CA ILE A 246 -10.33 -10.14 3.40
C ILE A 246 -10.46 -8.62 3.55
N SER A 247 -9.52 -7.86 2.97
CA SER A 247 -9.52 -6.39 2.98
C SER A 247 -9.35 -5.84 1.56
N LEU A 248 -10.21 -4.89 1.19
CA LEU A 248 -10.16 -4.22 -0.09
C LEU A 248 -10.30 -2.71 0.09
N GLU A 249 -9.31 -1.97 -0.40
CA GLU A 249 -9.24 -0.52 -0.23
C GLU A 249 -9.32 0.18 -1.58
N LEU A 250 -10.41 0.92 -1.77
CA LEU A 250 -10.86 1.46 -3.06
C LEU A 250 -11.21 2.94 -3.00
N ASN A 251 -10.68 3.66 -2.03
CA ASN A 251 -11.00 5.07 -1.90
C ASN A 251 -10.54 5.92 -3.07
N HIS A 252 -11.25 7.03 -3.28
CA HIS A 252 -10.97 7.99 -4.35
C HIS A 252 -10.85 7.34 -5.75
N ASN A 253 -11.75 6.41 -6.08
CA ASN A 253 -11.77 5.73 -7.38
C ASN A 253 -12.89 6.15 -8.32
N GLY A 254 -13.65 7.19 -7.97
CA GLY A 254 -14.78 7.66 -8.78
C GLY A 254 -15.94 6.65 -8.80
N ILE A 255 -16.12 5.90 -7.72
CA ILE A 255 -17.23 4.96 -7.54
C ILE A 255 -18.51 5.76 -7.28
N THR A 256 -19.58 5.48 -7.99
CA THR A 256 -20.89 6.14 -7.80
C THR A 256 -21.88 5.18 -7.15
N ASP A 257 -23.15 5.58 -7.11
CA ASP A 257 -24.26 4.71 -6.68
C ASP A 257 -24.30 3.39 -7.46
N ILE A 258 -23.87 3.36 -8.72
CA ILE A 258 -23.83 2.14 -9.55
C ILE A 258 -22.79 1.16 -9.03
N GLY A 259 -21.56 1.61 -8.76
CA GLY A 259 -20.53 0.76 -8.17
C GLY A 259 -20.88 0.30 -6.75
N ALA A 260 -21.55 1.15 -5.96
CA ALA A 260 -22.07 0.76 -4.65
C ALA A 260 -23.15 -0.33 -4.75
N GLN A 261 -24.02 -0.27 -5.77
CA GLN A 261 -24.99 -1.33 -6.05
C GLN A 261 -24.28 -2.67 -6.36
N HIS A 262 -23.23 -2.66 -7.17
CA HIS A 262 -22.45 -3.87 -7.44
C HIS A 262 -21.82 -4.46 -6.17
N PHE A 263 -21.29 -3.62 -5.27
CA PHE A 263 -20.83 -4.10 -3.97
C PHE A 263 -21.96 -4.65 -3.12
N ALA A 264 -23.12 -3.99 -3.09
CA ALA A 264 -24.28 -4.46 -2.34
C ALA A 264 -24.71 -5.87 -2.78
N ASP A 265 -24.74 -6.13 -4.09
CA ASP A 265 -25.07 -7.45 -4.63
C ASP A 265 -24.01 -8.49 -4.26
N THR A 266 -22.73 -8.15 -4.36
CA THR A 266 -21.64 -9.06 -3.98
C THR A 266 -21.58 -9.32 -2.47
N LEU A 267 -21.86 -8.35 -1.61
CA LEU A 267 -21.84 -8.51 -0.14
C LEU A 267 -22.93 -9.46 0.40
N ARG A 268 -23.97 -9.74 -0.38
CA ARG A 268 -24.99 -10.75 -0.07
C ARG A 268 -24.51 -12.18 -0.32
N ILE A 269 -23.42 -12.35 -1.09
CA ILE A 269 -22.91 -13.64 -1.56
C ILE A 269 -21.51 -13.92 -0.99
N ASN A 270 -20.65 -12.89 -0.97
CA ASN A 270 -19.30 -12.99 -0.45
C ASN A 270 -19.32 -13.00 1.09
N ASN A 271 -18.55 -13.93 1.65
CA ASN A 271 -18.47 -14.23 3.07
C ASN A 271 -17.03 -14.24 3.59
N THR A 272 -16.12 -13.60 2.87
CA THR A 272 -14.70 -13.51 3.23
C THR A 272 -14.26 -12.07 3.45
N LEU A 273 -14.87 -11.11 2.73
CA LEU A 273 -14.55 -9.70 2.87
C LEU A 273 -14.99 -9.17 4.23
N THR A 274 -14.02 -8.79 5.04
CA THR A 274 -14.22 -8.26 6.40
C THR A 274 -14.07 -6.75 6.49
N SER A 275 -13.29 -6.15 5.59
CA SER A 275 -13.00 -4.73 5.54
C SER A 275 -13.16 -4.22 4.12
N LEU A 276 -13.97 -3.18 3.96
CA LEU A 276 -14.22 -2.51 2.69
C LEU A 276 -14.09 -1.00 2.87
N ASP A 277 -13.06 -0.41 2.27
CA ASP A 277 -12.86 1.04 2.27
C ASP A 277 -13.32 1.63 0.93
N LEU A 278 -14.40 2.41 1.00
CA LEU A 278 -15.00 3.13 -0.12
C LEU A 278 -14.93 4.66 0.11
N HIS A 279 -14.04 5.15 0.98
CA HIS A 279 -13.97 6.56 1.31
C HIS A 279 -13.72 7.44 0.09
N ALA A 280 -14.18 8.68 0.16
CA ALA A 280 -14.03 9.71 -0.86
C ALA A 280 -14.35 9.27 -2.28
N ASN A 281 -15.48 8.57 -2.42
CA ASN A 281 -16.11 8.29 -3.70
C ASN A 281 -17.37 9.18 -3.86
N SER A 282 -18.31 8.81 -4.72
CA SER A 282 -19.56 9.53 -4.97
C SER A 282 -20.77 8.62 -4.70
N ILE A 283 -20.70 7.84 -3.63
CA ILE A 283 -21.76 6.95 -3.15
C ILE A 283 -22.77 7.80 -2.37
N ARG A 284 -23.75 8.37 -3.07
CA ARG A 284 -24.77 9.26 -2.50
C ARG A 284 -25.84 8.43 -1.80
N ASP A 285 -26.98 9.06 -1.49
CA ASP A 285 -28.09 8.43 -0.78
C ASP A 285 -28.59 7.13 -1.42
N LYS A 286 -28.58 7.04 -2.76
CA LYS A 286 -29.03 5.86 -3.48
C LYS A 286 -28.06 4.68 -3.32
N GLY A 287 -26.75 4.91 -3.43
CA GLY A 287 -25.75 3.88 -3.18
C GLY A 287 -25.69 3.48 -1.71
N ALA A 288 -25.88 4.43 -0.78
CA ALA A 288 -26.01 4.16 0.65
C ALA A 288 -27.21 3.27 0.97
N LEU A 289 -28.36 3.49 0.32
CA LEU A 289 -29.52 2.60 0.40
C LEU A 289 -29.19 1.18 -0.06
N ASP A 290 -28.51 1.02 -1.19
CA ASP A 290 -28.21 -0.32 -1.73
C ASP A 290 -27.26 -1.08 -0.79
N LEU A 291 -26.23 -0.41 -0.26
CA LEU A 291 -25.34 -0.96 0.76
C LEU A 291 -26.09 -1.30 2.07
N ALA A 292 -26.98 -0.41 2.54
CA ALA A 292 -27.80 -0.65 3.72
C ALA A 292 -28.69 -1.90 3.55
N ASN A 293 -29.32 -2.05 2.39
CA ASN A 293 -30.14 -3.23 2.08
C ASN A 293 -29.30 -4.52 2.08
N ALA A 294 -28.03 -4.47 1.66
CA ALA A 294 -27.13 -5.62 1.77
C ALA A 294 -26.86 -5.96 3.23
N LEU A 295 -26.54 -4.95 4.06
CA LEU A 295 -26.28 -5.11 5.49
C LEU A 295 -27.49 -5.66 6.28
N GLU A 296 -28.73 -5.34 5.87
CA GLU A 296 -29.97 -5.87 6.47
C GLU A 296 -30.20 -7.35 6.14
N THR A 297 -30.01 -7.74 4.87
CA THR A 297 -30.23 -9.14 4.46
C THR A 297 -29.20 -10.12 5.02
N ASN A 298 -28.10 -9.60 5.57
CA ASN A 298 -27.03 -10.40 6.18
C ASN A 298 -27.41 -11.02 7.54
N LYS A 299 -28.67 -10.93 7.95
CA LYS A 299 -29.20 -11.51 9.20
C LYS A 299 -29.15 -13.05 9.26
N VAL A 300 -28.93 -13.75 8.14
CA VAL A 300 -29.09 -15.21 8.06
C VAL A 300 -27.90 -15.96 7.41
N ILE A 301 -27.08 -15.33 6.57
CA ILE A 301 -26.08 -16.08 5.77
C ILE A 301 -24.74 -15.33 5.68
N THR A 302 -23.83 -15.64 6.62
CA THR A 302 -22.37 -15.69 6.41
C THR A 302 -21.57 -14.43 6.04
N THR A 303 -22.11 -13.22 5.91
CA THR A 303 -21.25 -12.05 5.62
C THR A 303 -20.37 -11.68 6.83
N THR A 304 -19.06 -11.57 6.59
CA THR A 304 -18.03 -11.29 7.61
C THR A 304 -17.68 -9.80 7.71
N LEU A 305 -18.39 -8.92 7.01
CA LEU A 305 -18.06 -7.49 6.98
C LEU A 305 -18.18 -6.88 8.37
N THR A 306 -17.03 -6.49 8.91
CA THR A 306 -16.87 -5.87 10.23
C THR A 306 -16.47 -4.41 10.14
N ALA A 307 -15.86 -3.99 9.03
CA ALA A 307 -15.45 -2.61 8.79
C ALA A 307 -15.94 -2.12 7.42
N LEU A 308 -16.65 -0.99 7.42
CA LEU A 308 -17.12 -0.31 6.22
C LEU A 308 -16.81 1.18 6.34
N PHE A 309 -15.98 1.70 5.45
CA PHE A 309 -15.59 3.11 5.45
C PHE A 309 -16.28 3.85 4.31
N LEU A 310 -17.12 4.83 4.64
CA LEU A 310 -17.95 5.58 3.69
C LEU A 310 -17.74 7.10 3.78
N ASP A 311 -16.70 7.57 4.47
CA ASP A 311 -16.42 9.00 4.61
C ASP A 311 -16.34 9.71 3.25
N ARG A 312 -16.70 10.99 3.19
CA ARG A 312 -16.55 11.87 2.01
C ARG A 312 -17.25 11.34 0.74
N ASN A 313 -18.37 10.63 0.85
CA ASN A 313 -19.12 10.12 -0.29
C ASN A 313 -20.29 11.01 -0.74
N GLY A 314 -20.62 12.03 0.06
CA GLY A 314 -21.75 12.92 -0.20
C GLY A 314 -23.09 12.31 0.21
N ILE A 315 -23.06 11.43 1.22
CA ILE A 315 -24.27 10.84 1.82
C ILE A 315 -25.04 11.93 2.57
N GLY A 316 -26.32 12.09 2.27
CA GLY A 316 -27.24 13.01 2.93
C GLY A 316 -27.99 12.38 4.11
N ASP A 317 -29.00 13.10 4.59
CA ASP A 317 -29.86 12.63 5.69
C ASP A 317 -30.64 11.36 5.33
N GLU A 318 -31.05 11.21 4.06
CA GLU A 318 -31.79 10.04 3.55
C GLU A 318 -30.92 8.78 3.54
N GLY A 319 -29.71 8.86 2.98
CA GLY A 319 -28.76 7.74 3.00
C GLY A 319 -28.33 7.37 4.41
N ALA A 320 -28.13 8.36 5.29
CA ALA A 320 -27.86 8.13 6.71
C ALA A 320 -29.03 7.41 7.42
N GLU A 321 -30.27 7.73 7.08
CA GLU A 321 -31.45 7.04 7.60
C GLU A 321 -31.51 5.58 7.15
N HIS A 322 -31.20 5.29 5.87
CA HIS A 322 -31.11 3.92 5.37
C HIS A 322 -30.05 3.10 6.11
N ILE A 323 -28.85 3.65 6.28
CA ILE A 323 -27.78 3.00 7.04
C ILE A 323 -28.20 2.81 8.49
N ALA A 324 -28.84 3.80 9.11
CA ALA A 324 -29.35 3.69 10.48
C ALA A 324 -30.37 2.56 10.63
N ASN A 325 -31.28 2.39 9.66
CA ASN A 325 -32.24 1.29 9.66
C ASN A 325 -31.54 -0.07 9.61
N ALA A 326 -30.52 -0.20 8.75
CA ALA A 326 -29.72 -1.42 8.65
C ALA A 326 -29.00 -1.76 9.96
N LEU A 327 -28.38 -0.77 10.59
CA LEU A 327 -27.65 -0.95 11.85
C LEU A 327 -28.53 -1.45 13.01
N ARG A 328 -29.84 -1.21 12.99
CA ARG A 328 -30.74 -1.75 14.05
C ARG A 328 -30.81 -3.27 14.06
N THR A 329 -30.50 -3.90 12.93
CA THR A 329 -30.58 -5.36 12.76
C THR A 329 -29.23 -6.02 12.46
N ASN A 330 -28.27 -5.26 11.93
CA ASN A 330 -26.93 -5.75 11.67
C ASN A 330 -26.16 -5.99 12.99
N THR A 331 -25.52 -7.16 13.10
CA THR A 331 -24.74 -7.56 14.28
C THR A 331 -23.30 -7.92 13.95
N THR A 332 -22.85 -7.67 12.73
CA THR A 332 -21.49 -8.03 12.27
C THR A 332 -20.58 -6.81 12.22
N LEU A 333 -21.14 -5.63 11.91
CA LEU A 333 -20.38 -4.41 11.74
C LEU A 333 -19.90 -3.89 13.11
N ILE A 334 -18.60 -3.66 13.19
CA ILE A 334 -17.87 -3.15 14.37
C ILE A 334 -17.41 -1.71 14.09
N THR A 335 -17.03 -1.42 12.85
CA THR A 335 -16.50 -0.14 12.40
C THR A 335 -17.32 0.38 11.23
N LEU A 336 -17.85 1.60 11.37
CA LEU A 336 -18.52 2.35 10.32
C LEU A 336 -18.11 3.81 10.43
N THR A 337 -17.69 4.39 9.32
CA THR A 337 -17.33 5.81 9.24
C THR A 337 -18.12 6.51 8.13
N LEU A 338 -18.62 7.71 8.44
CA LEU A 338 -19.51 8.54 7.61
C LEU A 338 -19.14 10.03 7.76
N CYS A 339 -17.85 10.31 8.01
CA CYS A 339 -17.35 11.66 8.24
C CYS A 339 -17.30 12.45 6.94
N ASN A 340 -17.49 13.77 7.05
CA ASN A 340 -17.44 14.68 5.90
C ASN A 340 -18.42 14.30 4.79
N ASP A 341 -19.54 13.70 5.17
CA ASP A 341 -20.71 13.53 4.33
C ASP A 341 -21.68 14.71 4.50
N GLY A 342 -22.69 14.78 3.62
CA GLY A 342 -23.75 15.78 3.64
C GLY A 342 -24.81 15.57 4.74
N ILE A 343 -24.50 14.79 5.77
CA ILE A 343 -25.41 14.40 6.86
C ILE A 343 -25.62 15.59 7.80
N ARG A 344 -26.89 15.98 7.99
CA ARG A 344 -27.30 17.06 8.89
C ARG A 344 -27.95 16.47 10.13
N GLU A 345 -28.71 17.30 10.84
CA GLU A 345 -29.27 16.95 12.14
C GLU A 345 -30.20 15.73 12.09
N GLN A 346 -31.04 15.62 11.06
CA GLN A 346 -31.99 14.51 10.93
C GLN A 346 -31.26 13.16 10.76
N GLY A 347 -30.28 13.08 9.86
CA GLY A 347 -29.49 11.86 9.66
C GLY A 347 -28.68 11.49 10.90
N ILE A 348 -28.09 12.47 11.60
CA ILE A 348 -27.39 12.25 12.87
C ILE A 348 -28.35 11.69 13.94
N GLN A 349 -29.58 12.22 14.04
CA GLN A 349 -30.59 11.70 14.97
C GLN A 349 -30.97 10.25 14.64
N SER A 350 -31.17 9.92 13.37
CA SER A 350 -31.46 8.56 12.91
C SER A 350 -30.34 7.58 13.29
N LEU A 351 -29.08 7.95 13.01
CA LEU A 351 -27.91 7.16 13.37
C LEU A 351 -27.80 6.97 14.89
N ASN A 352 -27.92 8.04 15.68
CA ASN A 352 -27.86 7.95 17.14
C ASN A 352 -28.95 7.04 17.72
N ASN A 353 -30.17 7.10 17.17
CA ASN A 353 -31.26 6.21 17.58
C ASN A 353 -30.95 4.74 17.26
N ALA A 354 -30.34 4.46 16.11
CA ALA A 354 -29.90 3.10 15.78
C ALA A 354 -28.78 2.60 16.69
N LEU A 355 -27.80 3.46 17.01
CA LEU A 355 -26.67 3.14 17.91
C LEU A 355 -27.07 2.91 19.37
N ARG A 356 -28.27 3.31 19.78
CA ARG A 356 -28.83 2.95 21.09
C ARG A 356 -29.27 1.48 21.16
N ILE A 357 -29.60 0.89 20.01
CA ILE A 357 -30.06 -0.48 19.87
C ILE A 357 -28.90 -1.38 19.46
N ASN A 358 -28.06 -0.92 18.53
CA ASN A 358 -26.88 -1.65 18.07
C ASN A 358 -25.78 -1.65 19.15
N THR A 359 -25.36 -2.84 19.57
CA THR A 359 -24.33 -3.02 20.60
C THR A 359 -22.98 -3.46 20.03
N THR A 360 -22.87 -3.69 18.72
CA THR A 360 -21.66 -4.26 18.09
C THR A 360 -20.72 -3.19 17.56
N LEU A 361 -21.25 -2.01 17.18
CA LEU A 361 -20.44 -0.92 16.65
C LEU A 361 -19.60 -0.26 17.76
N ALA A 362 -18.27 -0.46 17.71
CA ALA A 362 -17.32 -0.02 18.73
C ALA A 362 -16.80 1.40 18.49
N THR A 363 -16.50 1.77 17.25
CA THR A 363 -16.05 3.12 16.90
C THR A 363 -17.24 4.01 16.60
N ARG A 364 -17.60 4.84 17.57
CA ARG A 364 -18.67 5.84 17.49
C ARG A 364 -18.06 7.20 17.18
N ASN A 365 -17.81 7.51 15.91
CA ASN A 365 -17.28 8.84 15.57
C ASN A 365 -18.09 9.54 14.47
N PRO A 366 -19.27 10.12 14.81
CA PRO A 366 -20.01 10.95 13.88
C PRO A 366 -19.39 12.35 13.67
N ARG A 367 -18.35 12.75 14.43
CA ARG A 367 -17.62 14.02 14.27
C ARG A 367 -16.19 13.93 14.81
N GLY A 368 -15.20 13.73 13.93
CA GLY A 368 -13.83 14.13 14.24
C GLY A 368 -12.73 13.34 13.52
N GLY A 369 -12.11 13.96 12.53
CA GLY A 369 -10.71 13.79 12.12
C GLY A 369 -10.27 12.39 11.72
N ILE A 370 -10.20 12.13 10.41
CA ILE A 370 -9.29 11.10 9.90
C ILE A 370 -7.91 11.74 9.90
N SER A 371 -6.98 11.17 10.66
CA SER A 371 -5.56 11.44 10.57
C SER A 371 -5.12 11.27 9.13
N GLU A 372 -4.43 12.26 8.60
CA GLU A 372 -3.59 12.10 7.41
C GLU A 372 -2.83 10.78 7.55
N PHE A 373 -2.87 9.95 6.50
CA PHE A 373 -1.97 8.82 6.32
C PHE A 373 -0.56 9.39 6.29
N ASP A 374 0.03 9.52 7.47
CA ASP A 374 1.38 9.96 7.70
C ASP A 374 2.28 8.72 7.57
N ASP A 375 3.42 8.84 6.90
CA ASP A 375 4.42 7.78 6.64
C ASP A 375 4.93 7.05 7.91
N ARG A 376 4.44 7.45 9.08
CA ARG A 376 4.71 6.88 10.41
C ARG A 376 4.15 5.48 10.63
N GLN A 377 3.17 5.01 9.86
CA GLN A 377 2.60 3.66 10.08
C GLN A 377 3.56 2.52 9.73
N TRP A 378 4.59 2.77 8.90
CA TRP A 378 5.62 1.79 8.54
C TRP A 378 6.41 1.23 9.72
N LEU A 379 6.48 1.98 10.83
CA LEU A 379 7.20 1.59 12.05
C LEU A 379 6.30 0.94 13.12
N SER A 380 4.99 0.79 12.85
CA SER A 380 4.00 0.42 13.88
C SER A 380 3.49 -1.02 13.83
N SER A 381 3.98 -1.87 12.93
CA SER A 381 3.76 -3.32 13.02
C SER A 381 4.72 -3.91 14.08
N THR A 382 4.18 -4.03 15.29
CA THR A 382 4.76 -4.63 16.51
C THR A 382 5.57 -5.90 16.27
#